data_AF-A0A7C9G3X9-F1
#
_entry.id   AF-A0A7C9G3X9-F1
#
_cell.length_a   1.000
_cell.length_b   1.000
_cell.length_c   1.000
_cell.angle_alpha   90.00
_cell.angle_beta   90.00
_cell.angle_gamma   90.00
#
_symmetry.space_group_name_H-M   'P 1'
#
loop_
_entity.id
_entity.type
_entity.pdbx_description
1 polymer ?
#
loop_
_entity_poly.entity_id
_entity_poly.type
_entity_poly.pdbx_seq_one_letter_code
_entity_poly.pdbx_strand_id
1 'polypeptide(L)'
;MEESKLFKKIWRFNAIVIMLVGIVGLALSLFAAITIYQDITRDRNVRNIVNIEETQEDKEKWRLGNLISINGSSVIMVPLYSEQNISTASYSKSASSTRNYLFINVETNSKYWLFDKNDYLITSIHQLPNTSYSEQTKETKAILYYVVKSDTNNNNSLTSSDLKTVAISKPNGQEYLELLKDIDFVNGYKTVGKDSVIIVFQRDNIAYSATINLDNLTISNEEPLPSMEPK
;
A
#
# COMPACT_ATOMS: atom_id res chain seq x y z
N MET A 1 -38.45 60.33 5.16
CA MET A 1 -38.03 59.02 4.62
C MET A 1 -38.27 58.00 5.72
N GLU A 2 -39.44 57.36 5.72
CA GLU A 2 -39.74 56.27 6.65
C GLU A 2 -39.24 54.97 6.03
N GLU A 3 -38.13 54.42 6.52
CA GLU A 3 -37.83 53.03 6.25
C GLU A 3 -38.93 52.18 6.88
N SER A 4 -39.74 51.54 6.03
CA SER A 4 -40.88 50.77 6.48
C SER A 4 -40.41 49.68 7.43
N LYS A 5 -41.11 49.52 8.56
CA LYS A 5 -40.84 48.48 9.58
C LYS A 5 -40.72 47.06 8.97
N LEU A 6 -41.25 46.86 7.76
CA LEU A 6 -41.16 45.66 6.95
C LEU A 6 -39.75 45.44 6.39
N PHE A 7 -39.08 46.47 5.86
CA PHE A 7 -37.71 46.36 5.36
C PHE A 7 -36.74 45.91 6.45
N LYS A 8 -36.88 46.47 7.66
CA LYS A 8 -36.08 46.09 8.83
C LYS A 8 -36.33 44.64 9.29
N LYS A 9 -37.56 44.12 9.12
CA LYS A 9 -37.88 42.71 9.41
C LYS A 9 -37.30 41.76 8.35
N ILE A 10 -37.41 42.11 7.07
CA ILE A 10 -36.85 41.33 5.95
C ILE A 10 -35.32 41.26 6.07
N TRP A 11 -34.67 42.38 6.37
CA TRP A 11 -33.22 42.43 6.52
C TRP A 11 -32.73 41.57 7.69
N ARG A 12 -33.45 41.59 8.83
CA ARG A 12 -33.16 40.71 9.98
C ARG A 12 -33.38 39.23 9.65
N PHE A 13 -34.41 38.89 8.89
CA PHE A 13 -34.66 37.51 8.46
C PHE A 13 -33.55 37.01 7.54
N ASN A 14 -33.14 37.82 6.55
CA ASN A 14 -32.05 37.46 5.64
C ASN A 14 -30.72 37.28 6.39
N ALA A 15 -30.43 38.15 7.37
CA ALA A 15 -29.24 38.01 8.21
C ALA A 15 -29.24 36.69 9.00
N ILE A 16 -30.40 36.26 9.52
CA ILE A 16 -30.54 34.97 10.22
C ILE A 16 -30.36 33.78 9.27
N VAL A 17 -30.93 33.85 8.06
CA VAL A 17 -30.78 32.79 7.05
C VAL A 17 -29.32 32.66 6.61
N ILE A 18 -28.64 33.78 6.33
CA ILE A 18 -27.22 33.79 5.95
C ILE A 18 -26.36 33.25 7.09
N MET A 19 -26.66 33.61 8.35
CA MET A 19 -25.96 33.08 9.52
C MET A 19 -26.13 31.55 9.64
N LEU A 20 -27.35 31.04 9.45
CA LEU A 20 -27.63 29.60 9.47
C LEU A 20 -26.86 28.85 8.36
N VAL A 21 -26.88 29.38 7.14
CA VAL A 21 -26.11 28.79 6.02
C VAL A 21 -24.61 28.84 6.30
N GLY A 22 -24.11 29.92 6.89
CA GLY A 22 -22.71 30.04 7.30
C GLY A 22 -22.30 29.01 8.35
N ILE A 23 -23.15 28.79 9.36
CA ILE A 23 -22.91 27.78 10.41
C ILE A 23 -22.89 26.36 9.82
N VAL A 24 -23.83 26.04 8.93
CA VAL A 24 -23.86 24.74 8.24
C VAL A 24 -22.62 24.57 7.36
N GLY A 25 -22.23 25.60 6.61
CA GLY A 25 -21.03 25.58 5.77
C GLY A 25 -19.74 25.37 6.59
N LEU A 26 -19.64 26.01 7.75
CA LEU A 26 -18.52 25.80 8.69
C LEU A 26 -18.52 24.38 9.26
N ALA A 27 -19.68 23.86 9.65
CA ALA A 27 -19.80 22.49 10.17
C ALA A 27 -19.41 21.44 9.11
N LEU A 28 -19.86 21.61 7.86
CA LEU A 28 -19.48 20.74 6.75
C LEU A 28 -17.99 20.83 6.43
N SER A 29 -17.41 22.03 6.47
CA SER A 29 -15.98 22.24 6.23
C SER A 29 -15.13 21.61 7.34
N LEU A 30 -15.54 21.74 8.60
CA LEU A 30 -14.90 21.07 9.72
C LEU A 30 -15.02 19.55 9.62
N PHE A 31 -16.20 19.04 9.27
CA PHE A 31 -16.41 17.61 9.04
C PHE A 31 -15.49 17.09 7.93
N ALA A 32 -15.44 17.77 6.79
CA ALA A 32 -14.55 17.41 5.67
C ALA A 32 -13.07 17.46 6.07
N ALA A 33 -12.65 18.50 6.82
CA ALA A 33 -11.29 18.62 7.33
C ALA A 33 -10.94 17.47 8.29
N ILE A 34 -11.86 17.09 9.18
CA ILE A 34 -11.68 15.93 10.09
C ILE A 34 -11.60 14.64 9.28
N THR A 35 -12.48 14.43 8.29
CA THR A 35 -12.45 13.21 7.46
C THR A 35 -11.18 13.12 6.64
N ILE A 36 -10.70 14.23 6.07
CA ILE A 36 -9.47 14.28 5.28
C ILE A 36 -8.25 14.11 6.19
N TYR A 37 -8.23 14.76 7.36
CA TYR A 37 -7.15 14.59 8.34
C TYR A 37 -7.10 13.14 8.81
N GLN A 38 -8.26 12.52 9.13
CA GLN A 38 -8.33 11.10 9.45
C GLN A 38 -7.88 10.20 8.29
N ASP A 39 -8.06 10.58 7.03
CA ASP A 39 -7.59 9.78 5.88
C ASP A 39 -6.10 9.96 5.58
N ILE A 40 -5.54 11.16 5.87
CA ILE A 40 -4.12 11.48 5.70
C ILE A 40 -3.28 10.94 6.87
N THR A 41 -3.80 11.00 8.10
CA THR A 41 -3.14 10.49 9.31
C THR A 41 -3.61 9.09 9.71
N ARG A 42 -4.56 8.48 8.99
CA ARG A 42 -4.68 7.02 9.00
C ARG A 42 -3.46 6.50 8.29
N ASP A 43 -2.50 6.03 9.06
CA ASP A 43 -1.73 4.87 8.66
C ASP A 43 -2.70 3.89 8.00
N ARG A 44 -2.47 3.62 6.72
CA ARG A 44 -3.32 2.81 5.85
C ARG A 44 -3.55 1.46 6.51
N ASN A 45 -4.57 1.36 7.36
CA ASN A 45 -4.96 0.18 8.12
C ASN A 45 -3.81 -0.57 8.80
N VAL A 46 -3.86 -0.68 10.13
CA VAL A 46 -3.38 -1.89 10.80
C VAL A 46 -4.26 -3.07 10.34
N ARG A 47 -3.90 -3.62 9.18
CA ARG A 47 -4.17 -4.93 8.58
C ARG A 47 -2.78 -5.51 8.34
N ASN A 48 -2.62 -6.83 8.36
CA ASN A 48 -1.32 -7.54 8.35
C ASN A 48 -0.70 -7.79 9.74
N ILE A 49 -1.35 -8.59 10.56
CA ILE A 49 -0.76 -9.17 11.78
C ILE A 49 -0.81 -10.68 11.59
N VAL A 50 0.32 -11.37 11.80
CA VAL A 50 0.41 -12.84 11.72
C VAL A 50 1.22 -13.34 12.89
N ASN A 51 0.55 -13.93 13.88
CA ASN A 51 1.21 -14.49 15.06
C ASN A 51 2.02 -15.74 14.72
N ILE A 52 3.20 -15.87 15.33
CA ILE A 52 4.18 -16.93 15.08
C ILE A 52 3.99 -18.14 16.02
N GLU A 53 3.25 -17.99 17.12
CA GLU A 53 3.01 -19.06 18.09
C GLU A 53 1.65 -19.76 17.89
N GLU A 54 1.68 -21.09 17.72
CA GLU A 54 0.49 -21.97 17.74
C GLU A 54 -0.09 -22.07 19.16
N THR A 55 -0.82 -21.04 19.59
CA THR A 55 -1.70 -21.17 20.76
C THR A 55 -3.02 -21.78 20.28
N GLN A 56 -3.40 -22.91 20.89
CA GLN A 56 -4.59 -23.69 20.54
C GLN A 56 -5.86 -22.81 20.50
N GLU A 57 -6.61 -22.92 19.40
CA GLU A 57 -7.95 -22.38 19.12
C GLU A 57 -8.14 -21.02 18.40
N ASP A 58 -7.21 -20.57 17.57
CA ASP A 58 -7.55 -19.68 16.45
C ASP A 58 -7.20 -20.34 15.11
N LYS A 59 -8.17 -21.03 14.49
CA LYS A 59 -8.00 -21.65 13.17
C LYS A 59 -7.77 -20.56 12.13
N GLU A 60 -6.51 -20.36 11.73
CA GLU A 60 -6.14 -19.51 10.61
C GLU A 60 -6.98 -19.90 9.38
N LYS A 61 -7.79 -18.98 8.89
CA LYS A 61 -8.64 -19.20 7.72
C LYS A 61 -7.94 -18.68 6.48
N TRP A 62 -7.80 -19.54 5.49
CA TRP A 62 -7.23 -19.19 4.20
C TRP A 62 -8.33 -18.79 3.23
N ARG A 63 -8.14 -17.66 2.54
CA ARG A 63 -9.09 -17.17 1.54
C ARG A 63 -8.38 -16.57 0.35
N LEU A 64 -8.86 -16.90 -0.86
CA LEU A 64 -8.45 -16.21 -2.08
C LEU A 64 -9.16 -14.85 -2.17
N GLY A 65 -8.42 -13.82 -2.57
CA GLY A 65 -8.97 -12.50 -2.84
C GLY A 65 -9.47 -12.34 -4.26
N ASN A 66 -9.73 -11.08 -4.61
CA ASN A 66 -10.19 -10.70 -5.94
C ASN A 66 -9.06 -10.85 -6.97
N LEU A 67 -9.45 -11.14 -8.21
CA LEU A 67 -8.52 -11.20 -9.34
C LEU A 67 -7.90 -9.82 -9.58
N ILE A 68 -6.60 -9.79 -9.84
CA ILE A 68 -5.83 -8.60 -10.20
C ILE A 68 -5.30 -8.83 -11.61
N SER A 69 -5.72 -8.00 -12.55
CA SER A 69 -5.21 -8.03 -13.92
C SER A 69 -3.79 -7.49 -13.99
N ILE A 70 -2.97 -8.11 -14.83
CA ILE A 70 -1.64 -7.60 -15.18
C ILE A 70 -1.73 -6.91 -16.53
N ASN A 71 -1.34 -5.63 -16.56
CA ASN A 71 -1.50 -4.83 -17.77
C ASN A 71 -0.67 -5.41 -18.93
N GLY A 72 -1.32 -5.62 -20.08
CA GLY A 72 -0.67 -6.15 -21.29
C GLY A 72 -0.32 -7.65 -21.23
N SER A 73 -0.83 -8.40 -20.25
CA SER A 73 -0.52 -9.82 -20.09
C SER A 73 -1.79 -10.68 -20.07
N SER A 74 -1.70 -11.91 -20.57
CA SER A 74 -2.71 -12.96 -20.39
C SER A 74 -2.63 -13.64 -19.01
N VAL A 75 -1.94 -13.02 -18.05
CA VAL A 75 -1.76 -13.56 -16.70
C VAL A 75 -2.52 -12.69 -15.71
N ILE A 76 -3.20 -13.33 -14.78
CA ILE A 76 -3.87 -12.69 -13.65
C ILE A 76 -3.24 -13.15 -12.33
N MET A 77 -3.33 -12.31 -11.31
CA MET A 77 -2.91 -12.64 -9.94
C MET A 77 -4.11 -12.80 -9.03
N VAL A 78 -4.02 -13.72 -8.09
CA VAL A 78 -4.99 -13.91 -7.02
C VAL A 78 -4.26 -13.90 -5.68
N PRO A 79 -4.48 -12.90 -4.81
CA PRO A 79 -3.85 -12.89 -3.49
C PRO A 79 -4.41 -14.01 -2.63
N LEU A 80 -3.55 -14.66 -1.86
CA LEU A 80 -3.93 -15.57 -0.79
C LEU A 80 -3.84 -14.81 0.52
N TYR A 81 -4.98 -14.67 1.19
CA TYR A 81 -5.09 -14.08 2.50
C TYR A 81 -5.10 -15.15 3.58
N SER A 82 -4.42 -14.86 4.70
CA SER A 82 -4.78 -15.46 5.98
C SER A 82 -5.63 -14.49 6.80
N GLU A 83 -6.68 -15.01 7.41
CA GLU A 83 -7.57 -14.28 8.29
C GLU A 83 -7.45 -14.86 9.70
N GLN A 84 -7.16 -13.96 10.65
CA GLN A 84 -7.16 -14.26 12.07
C GLN A 84 -8.31 -13.49 12.72
N ASN A 85 -9.11 -14.19 13.52
CA ASN A 85 -10.20 -13.59 14.27
C ASN A 85 -9.63 -13.01 15.56
N ILE A 86 -9.32 -11.71 15.57
CA ILE A 86 -8.96 -11.06 16.83
C ILE A 86 -10.27 -10.75 17.57
N SER A 87 -10.65 -11.63 18.50
CA SER A 87 -11.73 -11.36 19.43
C SER A 87 -11.19 -10.53 20.60
N THR A 88 -11.61 -9.27 20.69
CA THR A 88 -11.46 -8.48 21.93
C THR A 88 -12.84 -8.29 22.52
N ALA A 89 -12.94 -8.24 23.86
CA ALA A 89 -14.20 -8.27 24.63
C ALA A 89 -15.21 -7.14 24.32
N SER A 90 -14.94 -6.25 23.36
CA SER A 90 -15.86 -5.20 22.93
C SER A 90 -15.89 -4.94 21.42
N TYR A 91 -15.11 -5.68 20.61
CA TYR A 91 -15.08 -5.50 19.16
C TYR A 91 -14.43 -6.71 18.45
N SER A 92 -15.08 -7.27 17.44
CA SER A 92 -14.48 -8.24 16.52
C SER A 92 -13.83 -7.49 15.34
N LYS A 93 -12.50 -7.62 15.19
CA LYS A 93 -11.78 -7.06 14.05
C LYS A 93 -11.11 -8.20 13.30
N SER A 94 -11.46 -8.38 12.03
CA SER A 94 -10.72 -9.28 11.14
C SER A 94 -9.48 -8.56 10.62
N ALA A 95 -8.30 -9.12 10.92
CA ALA A 95 -7.06 -8.75 10.25
C ALA A 95 -6.87 -9.75 9.10
N SER A 96 -6.75 -9.23 7.88
CA SER A 96 -6.41 -10.00 6.69
C SER A 96 -4.99 -9.65 6.28
N SER A 97 -4.18 -10.68 6.08
CA SER A 97 -2.75 -10.59 5.76
C SER A 97 -2.50 -11.25 4.41
N THR A 98 -1.84 -10.58 3.46
CA THR A 98 -1.48 -11.22 2.18
C THR A 98 -0.25 -12.09 2.36
N ARG A 99 -0.39 -13.39 2.13
CA ARG A 99 0.67 -14.38 2.37
C ARG A 99 1.36 -14.85 1.10
N ASN A 100 0.64 -14.86 -0.01
CA ASN A 100 1.15 -15.36 -1.29
C ASN A 100 0.31 -14.80 -2.45
N TYR A 101 0.76 -15.01 -3.69
CA TYR A 101 0.00 -14.74 -4.91
C TYR A 101 0.00 -15.96 -5.82
N LEU A 102 -1.18 -16.33 -6.30
CA LEU A 102 -1.37 -17.30 -7.37
C LEU A 102 -1.40 -16.57 -8.70
N PHE A 103 -0.51 -16.94 -9.61
CA PHE A 103 -0.50 -16.52 -11.00
C PHE A 103 -1.24 -17.55 -11.84
N ILE A 104 -2.14 -17.08 -12.70
CA ILE A 104 -2.91 -17.93 -13.61
C ILE A 104 -2.78 -17.36 -15.02
N ASN A 105 -2.21 -18.13 -15.94
CA ASN A 105 -2.29 -17.82 -17.36
C ASN A 105 -3.69 -18.20 -17.87
N VAL A 106 -4.46 -17.24 -18.38
CA VAL A 106 -5.87 -17.46 -18.77
C VAL A 106 -6.02 -18.19 -20.10
N GLU A 107 -4.98 -18.21 -20.92
CA GLU A 107 -4.97 -18.90 -22.22
C GLU A 107 -4.66 -20.39 -22.05
N THR A 108 -3.68 -20.72 -21.21
CA THR A 108 -3.22 -22.11 -20.99
C THR A 108 -3.80 -22.75 -19.74
N ASN A 109 -4.43 -21.96 -18.86
CA ASN A 109 -4.88 -22.37 -17.51
C ASN A 109 -3.74 -22.88 -16.60
N SER A 110 -2.48 -22.58 -16.94
CA SER A 110 -1.31 -22.88 -16.11
C SER A 110 -1.32 -22.01 -14.84
N LYS A 111 -0.94 -22.60 -13.71
CA LYS A 111 -1.00 -21.99 -12.37
C LYS A 111 0.34 -22.06 -11.69
N TYR A 112 0.73 -20.99 -11.02
CA TYR A 112 2.01 -20.91 -10.32
C TYR A 112 1.87 -20.05 -9.05
N TRP A 113 2.32 -20.55 -7.92
CA TRP A 113 2.42 -19.75 -6.70
C TRP A 113 3.73 -18.98 -6.68
N LEU A 114 3.70 -17.73 -6.22
CA LEU A 114 4.92 -16.90 -6.09
C LEU A 114 5.94 -17.56 -5.15
N PHE A 115 5.45 -18.11 -4.04
CA PHE A 115 6.24 -18.85 -3.06
C PHE A 115 5.74 -20.28 -2.92
N ASP A 116 6.67 -21.21 -2.67
CA ASP A 116 6.34 -22.61 -2.37
C ASP A 116 5.59 -22.78 -1.04
N LYS A 117 5.75 -21.81 -0.13
CA LYS A 117 5.12 -21.76 1.19
C LYS A 117 4.48 -20.40 1.46
N ASN A 118 3.57 -20.34 2.43
CA ASN A 118 2.82 -19.14 2.80
C ASN A 118 3.37 -18.47 4.06
N ASP A 119 4.69 -18.54 4.25
CA ASP A 119 5.37 -18.18 5.51
C ASP A 119 5.61 -16.67 5.63
N TYR A 120 5.58 -15.94 4.52
CA TYR A 120 5.92 -14.53 4.46
C TYR A 120 4.69 -13.62 4.44
N LEU A 121 4.88 -12.37 4.85
CA LEU A 121 3.88 -11.32 4.72
C LEU A 121 4.23 -10.42 3.54
N ILE A 122 3.35 -10.32 2.55
CA ILE A 122 3.48 -9.39 1.44
C ILE A 122 2.70 -8.12 1.79
N THR A 123 3.43 -7.04 2.03
CA THR A 123 2.85 -5.76 2.49
C THR A 123 2.43 -4.86 1.32
N SER A 124 3.06 -5.01 0.16
CA SER A 124 2.74 -4.25 -1.04
C SER A 124 3.18 -4.96 -2.31
N ILE A 125 2.44 -4.72 -3.39
CA ILE A 125 2.79 -5.12 -4.75
C ILE A 125 2.64 -3.93 -5.71
N HIS A 126 3.50 -3.87 -6.71
CA HIS A 126 3.50 -2.81 -7.71
C HIS A 126 3.83 -3.34 -9.09
N GLN A 127 2.97 -3.06 -10.07
CA GLN A 127 3.24 -3.36 -11.48
C GLN A 127 4.10 -2.25 -12.08
N LEU A 128 5.29 -2.61 -12.54
CA LEU A 128 6.26 -1.68 -13.13
C LEU A 128 6.08 -1.66 -14.65
N PRO A 129 5.68 -0.53 -15.26
CA PRO A 129 5.40 -0.47 -16.69
C PRO A 129 6.67 -0.35 -17.53
N ASN A 130 6.60 -0.81 -18.79
CA ASN A 130 7.63 -0.65 -19.82
C ASN A 130 7.65 0.75 -20.49
N THR A 131 7.06 1.76 -19.86
CA THR A 131 6.87 3.06 -20.51
C THR A 131 7.20 4.23 -19.62
N SER A 132 7.68 5.30 -20.27
CA SER A 132 7.84 6.59 -19.63
C SER A 132 6.49 7.15 -19.21
N TYR A 133 6.50 8.02 -18.19
CA TYR A 133 5.30 8.59 -17.56
C TYR A 133 4.26 9.17 -18.55
N SER A 134 4.68 9.59 -19.75
CA SER A 134 3.86 10.24 -20.78
C SER A 134 3.14 9.30 -21.76
N GLU A 135 3.41 8.00 -21.77
CA GLU A 135 2.82 7.09 -22.76
C GLU A 135 1.49 6.47 -22.27
N GLN A 136 0.56 6.25 -23.21
CA GLN A 136 -0.82 5.79 -22.93
C GLN A 136 -0.90 4.29 -22.63
N THR A 137 -0.02 3.48 -23.22
CA THR A 137 0.05 2.04 -22.94
C THR A 137 1.10 1.78 -21.85
N LYS A 138 0.73 1.01 -20.83
CA LYS A 138 1.56 0.73 -19.65
C LYS A 138 1.60 -0.77 -19.41
N GLU A 139 2.13 -1.51 -20.39
CA GLU A 139 2.36 -2.95 -20.26
C GLU A 139 3.32 -3.19 -19.10
N THR A 140 2.99 -4.15 -18.24
CA THR A 140 3.79 -4.47 -17.07
C THR A 140 5.00 -5.28 -17.48
N LYS A 141 6.20 -4.76 -17.15
CA LYS A 141 7.49 -5.41 -17.42
C LYS A 141 7.98 -6.25 -16.24
N ALA A 142 7.66 -5.84 -15.03
CA ALA A 142 8.02 -6.55 -13.80
C ALA A 142 7.02 -6.24 -12.68
N ILE A 143 7.04 -7.06 -11.63
CA ILE A 143 6.27 -6.84 -10.41
C ILE A 143 7.24 -6.64 -9.26
N LEU A 144 7.12 -5.53 -8.55
CA LEU A 144 7.87 -5.21 -7.35
C LEU A 144 7.06 -5.59 -6.11
N TYR A 145 7.71 -6.19 -5.12
CA TYR A 145 7.12 -6.67 -3.88
C TYR A 145 7.85 -6.09 -2.68
N TYR A 146 7.11 -5.76 -1.63
CA TYR A 146 7.66 -5.53 -0.29
C TYR A 146 7.24 -6.67 0.63
N VAL A 147 8.22 -7.44 1.08
CA VAL A 147 8.00 -8.71 1.79
C VAL A 147 8.65 -8.66 3.16
N VAL A 148 7.90 -9.01 4.19
CA VAL A 148 8.38 -9.22 5.55
C VAL A 148 8.56 -10.72 5.76
N LYS A 149 9.78 -11.14 6.10
CA LYS A 149 10.18 -12.55 6.14
C LYS A 149 10.45 -13.08 7.55
N SER A 150 10.68 -12.19 8.50
CA SER A 150 10.98 -12.51 9.88
C SER A 150 10.44 -11.42 10.79
N ASP A 151 10.13 -11.78 12.03
CA ASP A 151 9.83 -10.83 13.09
C ASP A 151 11.15 -10.24 13.56
N THR A 152 11.34 -8.97 13.31
CA THR A 152 12.57 -8.22 13.59
C THR A 152 12.47 -7.39 14.86
N ASN A 153 11.24 -7.19 15.37
CA ASN A 153 11.00 -6.48 16.62
C ASN A 153 10.67 -7.43 17.79
N ASN A 154 10.65 -8.74 17.54
CA ASN A 154 10.42 -9.83 18.50
C ASN A 154 9.07 -9.70 19.24
N ASN A 155 8.02 -9.26 18.55
CA ASN A 155 6.67 -9.19 19.09
C ASN A 155 5.83 -10.46 18.81
N ASN A 156 6.46 -11.52 18.31
CA ASN A 156 5.86 -12.78 17.87
C ASN A 156 4.86 -12.60 16.72
N SER A 157 5.01 -11.56 15.89
CA SER A 157 4.09 -11.27 14.79
C SER A 157 4.78 -10.68 13.57
N LEU A 158 4.47 -11.19 12.37
CA LEU A 158 4.90 -10.54 11.13
C LEU A 158 3.97 -9.37 10.81
N THR A 159 4.53 -8.15 10.80
CA THR A 159 3.79 -6.92 10.56
C THR A 159 4.52 -5.98 9.61
N SER A 160 3.85 -4.92 9.14
CA SER A 160 4.52 -3.88 8.35
C SER A 160 5.58 -3.08 9.13
N SER A 161 5.64 -3.22 10.46
CA SER A 161 6.65 -2.59 11.32
C SER A 161 7.99 -3.31 11.27
N ASP A 162 8.02 -4.54 10.78
CA ASP A 162 9.25 -5.31 10.59
C ASP A 162 10.05 -4.86 9.38
N LEU A 163 11.33 -5.24 9.37
CA LEU A 163 12.21 -5.00 8.23
C LEU A 163 11.68 -5.71 6.98
N LYS A 164 11.80 -5.00 5.86
CA LYS A 164 11.28 -5.41 4.56
C LYS A 164 12.42 -5.89 3.67
N THR A 165 12.08 -6.85 2.83
CA THR A 165 12.83 -7.21 1.63
C THR A 165 12.11 -6.61 0.44
N VAL A 166 12.81 -5.81 -0.37
CA VAL A 166 12.32 -5.40 -1.69
C VAL A 166 12.72 -6.48 -2.68
N ALA A 167 11.74 -7.05 -3.36
CA ALA A 167 11.94 -8.12 -4.33
C ALA A 167 11.22 -7.80 -5.65
N ILE A 168 11.60 -8.51 -6.71
CA ILE A 168 11.06 -8.33 -8.05
C ILE A 168 10.82 -9.68 -8.73
N SER A 169 9.90 -9.74 -9.68
CA SER A 169 9.68 -10.90 -10.54
C SER A 169 9.24 -10.47 -11.94
N LYS A 170 9.21 -11.43 -12.87
CA LYS A 170 8.56 -11.26 -14.17
C LYS A 170 7.03 -11.10 -14.01
N PRO A 171 6.31 -10.55 -15.01
CA PRO A 171 4.87 -10.36 -14.91
C PRO A 171 4.09 -11.66 -14.66
N ASN A 172 4.63 -12.82 -15.03
CA ASN A 172 4.01 -14.11 -14.77
C ASN A 172 4.31 -14.68 -13.36
N GLY A 173 4.99 -13.93 -12.49
CA GLY A 173 5.36 -14.32 -11.13
C GLY A 173 6.62 -15.19 -11.04
N GLN A 174 7.21 -15.58 -12.17
CA GLN A 174 8.44 -16.37 -12.20
C GLN A 174 9.67 -15.48 -12.01
N GLU A 175 10.81 -16.11 -11.73
CA GLU A 175 12.09 -15.42 -11.50
C GLU A 175 12.00 -14.38 -10.38
N TYR A 176 11.41 -14.79 -9.25
CA TYR A 176 11.42 -13.99 -8.04
C TYR A 176 12.86 -13.82 -7.53
N LEU A 177 13.29 -12.57 -7.39
CA LEU A 177 14.61 -12.19 -6.93
C LEU A 177 14.51 -11.13 -5.82
N GLU A 178 15.28 -11.32 -4.75
CA GLU A 178 15.40 -10.35 -3.66
C GLU A 178 16.48 -9.33 -4.03
N LEU A 179 16.12 -8.05 -4.09
CA LEU A 179 17.02 -6.97 -4.52
C LEU A 179 17.65 -6.24 -3.34
N LEU A 180 16.85 -5.88 -2.34
CA LEU A 180 17.29 -5.15 -1.15
C LEU A 180 16.74 -5.84 0.10
N LYS A 181 17.60 -5.98 1.10
CA LYS A 181 17.27 -6.60 2.40
C LYS A 181 17.34 -5.57 3.52
N ASP A 182 16.73 -5.92 4.64
CA ASP A 182 16.81 -5.17 5.90
C ASP A 182 16.38 -3.71 5.75
N ILE A 183 15.28 -3.48 5.03
CA ILE A 183 14.75 -2.14 4.74
C ILE A 183 13.75 -1.72 5.80
N ASP A 184 14.04 -0.62 6.49
CA ASP A 184 13.11 -0.02 7.47
C ASP A 184 11.84 0.46 6.76
N PHE A 185 12.06 1.28 5.72
CA PHE A 185 11.01 1.99 5.02
C PHE A 185 11.33 2.17 3.53
N VAL A 186 10.33 2.05 2.68
CA VAL A 186 10.46 2.38 1.25
C VAL A 186 9.71 3.69 1.00
N ASN A 187 10.44 4.76 0.73
CA ASN A 187 9.87 6.09 0.47
C ASN A 187 9.11 6.12 -0.85
N GLY A 188 9.59 5.39 -1.86
CA GLY A 188 8.89 5.26 -3.13
C GLY A 188 9.80 4.83 -4.26
N TYR A 189 9.21 4.67 -5.43
CA TYR A 189 9.91 4.33 -6.66
C TYR A 189 9.34 5.12 -7.83
N LYS A 190 10.12 5.24 -8.90
CA LYS A 190 9.68 5.85 -10.16
C LYS A 190 10.38 5.20 -11.35
N THR A 191 9.61 4.88 -12.39
CA THR A 191 10.18 4.44 -13.66
C THR A 191 10.94 5.60 -14.32
N VAL A 192 12.17 5.32 -14.73
CA VAL A 192 13.08 6.21 -15.45
C VAL A 192 13.32 5.59 -16.82
N GLY A 193 12.76 6.18 -17.87
CA GLY A 193 12.79 5.58 -19.20
C GLY A 193 11.90 4.33 -19.30
N LYS A 194 12.34 3.33 -20.07
CA LYS A 194 11.59 2.07 -20.32
C LYS A 194 12.09 0.90 -19.48
N ASP A 195 13.37 0.95 -19.08
CA ASP A 195 14.09 -0.23 -18.59
C ASP A 195 14.64 -0.06 -17.18
N SER A 196 14.38 1.08 -16.53
CA SER A 196 14.92 1.33 -15.21
C SER A 196 13.91 1.93 -14.25
N VAL A 197 14.07 1.61 -12.97
CA VAL A 197 13.29 2.18 -11.86
C VAL A 197 14.28 2.69 -10.83
N ILE A 198 14.14 3.96 -10.45
CA ILE A 198 14.80 4.47 -9.25
C ILE A 198 13.92 4.15 -8.04
N ILE A 199 14.51 3.63 -6.98
CA ILE A 199 13.87 3.40 -5.69
C ILE A 199 14.60 4.20 -4.62
N VAL A 200 13.85 4.82 -3.72
CA VAL A 200 14.36 5.52 -2.54
C VAL A 200 13.83 4.81 -1.31
N PHE A 201 14.73 4.50 -0.38
CA PHE A 201 14.44 3.70 0.80
C PHE A 201 15.33 4.11 1.97
N GLN A 202 15.01 3.61 3.16
CA GLN A 202 15.77 3.80 4.39
C GLN A 202 16.22 2.45 4.93
N ARG A 203 17.50 2.40 5.34
CA ARG A 203 18.12 1.28 6.04
C ARG A 203 19.00 1.85 7.14
N ASP A 204 18.84 1.34 8.36
CA ASP A 204 19.56 1.80 9.55
C ASP A 204 19.46 3.32 9.75
N ASN A 205 18.26 3.88 9.54
CA ASN A 205 17.98 5.33 9.55
C ASN A 205 18.76 6.18 8.53
N ILE A 206 19.45 5.57 7.58
CA ILE A 206 20.12 6.25 6.47
C ILE A 206 19.24 6.10 5.23
N ALA A 207 18.99 7.20 4.51
CA ALA A 207 18.29 7.13 3.24
C ALA A 207 19.25 6.79 2.10
N TYR A 208 18.80 5.93 1.20
CA TYR A 208 19.53 5.48 0.03
C TYR A 208 18.66 5.66 -1.21
N SER A 209 19.32 5.76 -2.36
CA SER A 209 18.70 5.50 -3.65
C SER A 209 19.40 4.35 -4.34
N ALA A 210 18.65 3.57 -5.11
CA ALA A 210 19.20 2.55 -6.00
C ALA A 210 18.44 2.51 -7.33
N THR A 211 19.08 1.96 -8.35
CA THR A 211 18.49 1.76 -9.68
C THR A 211 18.27 0.29 -9.95
N ILE A 212 17.04 -0.08 -10.25
CA ILE A 212 16.63 -1.41 -10.66
C ILE A 212 16.55 -1.45 -12.18
N ASN A 213 17.24 -2.39 -12.81
CA ASN A 213 17.12 -2.67 -14.24
C ASN A 213 16.00 -3.71 -14.47
N LEU A 214 15.05 -3.39 -15.33
CA LEU A 214 13.87 -4.20 -15.60
C LEU A 214 14.08 -5.29 -16.66
N ASP A 215 15.15 -5.24 -17.44
CA ASP A 215 15.47 -6.27 -18.45
C ASP A 215 16.06 -7.52 -17.79
N ASN A 216 16.95 -7.32 -16.83
CA ASN A 216 17.67 -8.41 -16.16
C ASN A 216 17.33 -8.55 -14.67
N LEU A 217 16.42 -7.72 -14.15
CA LEU A 217 15.96 -7.75 -12.76
C LEU A 217 17.11 -7.61 -11.74
N THR A 218 18.08 -6.74 -12.03
CA THR A 218 19.23 -6.47 -11.15
C THR A 218 19.18 -5.08 -10.53
N ILE A 219 19.93 -4.90 -9.45
CA ILE A 219 20.09 -3.62 -8.75
C ILE A 219 21.50 -3.06 -8.96
N SER A 220 21.60 -1.74 -9.04
CA SER A 220 22.85 -1.00 -9.24
C SER A 220 22.76 0.40 -8.60
N ASN A 221 23.90 1.08 -8.46
CA ASN A 221 23.99 2.45 -7.95
C ASN A 221 23.27 2.63 -6.60
N GLU A 222 23.42 1.68 -5.69
CA GLU A 222 22.96 1.83 -4.31
C GLU A 222 23.89 2.81 -3.58
N GLU A 223 23.40 4.02 -3.37
CA GLU A 223 24.18 5.12 -2.79
C GLU A 223 23.39 5.83 -1.69
N PRO A 224 24.04 6.24 -0.60
CA PRO A 224 23.40 7.04 0.42
C PRO A 224 23.02 8.41 -0.14
N LEU A 225 21.82 8.87 0.18
CA LEU A 225 21.37 10.22 -0.11
C LEU A 225 22.07 11.23 0.81
N PRO A 226 22.14 12.52 0.42
CA PRO A 226 22.67 13.57 1.28
C PRO A 226 22.00 13.57 2.66
N SER A 227 22.78 13.86 3.71
CA SER A 227 22.25 13.92 5.08
C SER A 227 21.03 14.84 5.17
N MET A 228 20.01 14.36 5.88
CA MET A 228 18.79 15.14 6.14
C MET A 228 18.97 16.15 7.27
N GLU A 229 20.08 16.09 8.01
CA GLU A 229 20.41 17.09 9.01
C GLU A 229 20.95 18.35 8.32
N PRO A 230 20.30 19.53 8.50
CA PRO A 230 20.85 20.78 8.01
C PRO A 230 22.20 21.03 8.69
N LYS A 231 23.21 21.37 7.87
CA LYS A 231 24.53 21.82 8.34
C LYS A 231 24.44 23.16 9.07
#